data_AF-A0A2M8DL46-F1
#
_entry.id   AF-A0A2M8DL46-F1
#
_cell.length_a   1.000
_cell.length_b   1.000
_cell.length_c   1.000
_cell.angle_alpha   90.00
_cell.angle_beta   90.00
_cell.angle_gamma   90.00
#
_symmetry.space_group_name_H-M   'P 1'
#
loop_
_entity.id
_entity.type
_entity.pdbx_description
1 polymer ?
#
loop_
_entity_poly.entity_id
_entity_poly.type
_entity_poly.pdbx_seq_one_letter_code
_entity_poly.pdbx_strand_id
1 'polypeptide(L)'
;MAVIKKKIWPKYFEQVKTGKKKFELRLADFNLKKGDVLVLKEWDPKKKEYTGRKIKKKVKYLLKFKLNDFGQKKEIEKKGLYVIQF
;
A
#
# COMPACT_ATOMS: atom_id res chain seq x y z
N MET A 1 -0.22 -11.86 -15.40
CA MET A 1 -0.82 -11.27 -14.18
C MET A 1 -0.17 -11.91 -12.97
N ALA A 2 0.56 -11.15 -12.17
CA ALA A 2 1.24 -11.65 -10.97
C ALA A 2 0.36 -11.50 -9.72
N VAL A 3 0.61 -12.36 -8.72
CA VAL A 3 -0.03 -12.29 -7.40
C VAL A 3 1.03 -12.00 -6.35
N ILE A 4 0.93 -10.85 -5.70
CA ILE A 4 1.91 -10.36 -4.73
C ILE A 4 1.28 -10.37 -3.35
N LYS A 5 1.94 -10.97 -2.37
CA LYS A 5 1.45 -11.08 -0.99
C LYS A 5 2.18 -10.07 -0.11
N LYS A 6 1.45 -9.24 0.63
CA LYS A 6 2.03 -8.27 1.57
C LYS A 6 1.26 -8.26 2.89
N LYS A 7 1.96 -7.93 3.98
CA LYS A 7 1.34 -7.70 5.29
C LYS A 7 0.55 -6.39 5.29
N ILE A 8 -0.53 -6.35 6.07
CA ILE A 8 -1.27 -5.14 6.42
C ILE A 8 -1.65 -5.21 7.89
N TRP A 9 -1.61 -4.08 8.59
CA TRP A 9 -2.03 -4.03 10.00
C TRP A 9 -3.55 -3.99 10.15
N PRO A 10 -4.10 -4.41 11.30
CA PRO A 10 -5.55 -4.57 11.45
C PRO A 10 -6.35 -3.29 11.21
N LYS A 11 -5.86 -2.15 11.69
CA LYS A 11 -6.46 -0.82 11.44
C LYS A 11 -6.65 -0.54 9.95
N TYR A 12 -5.63 -0.80 9.13
CA TYR A 12 -5.70 -0.55 7.70
C TYR A 12 -6.44 -1.65 6.94
N PHE A 13 -6.37 -2.89 7.41
CA PHE A 13 -7.13 -4.00 6.87
C PHE A 13 -8.62 -3.67 6.86
N GLU A 14 -9.16 -3.23 8.00
CA GLU A 14 -10.59 -2.85 8.10
C GLU A 14 -10.94 -1.65 7.22
N GLN A 15 -10.07 -0.63 7.12
CA GLN A 15 -10.31 0.50 6.21
C GLN A 15 -10.33 0.09 4.74
N VAL A 16 -9.46 -0.85 4.33
CA VAL A 16 -9.43 -1.38 2.96
C VAL A 16 -10.60 -2.33 2.70
N LYS A 17 -11.05 -3.07 3.72
CA LYS A 17 -12.21 -3.97 3.69
C LYS A 17 -13.51 -3.20 3.48
N THR A 18 -13.72 -2.15 4.27
CA THR A 18 -14.91 -1.28 4.23
C THR A 18 -14.91 -0.32 3.03
N GLY A 19 -13.81 -0.24 2.28
CA GLY A 19 -13.68 0.65 1.13
C GLY A 19 -13.38 2.10 1.49
N LYS A 20 -13.25 2.43 2.78
CA LYS A 20 -12.84 3.76 3.27
C LYS A 20 -11.45 4.17 2.76
N LYS A 21 -10.53 3.21 2.66
CA LYS A 21 -9.19 3.40 2.09
C LYS A 21 -9.08 2.66 0.77
N LYS A 22 -8.90 3.38 -0.35
CA LYS A 22 -8.74 2.75 -1.68
C LYS A 22 -7.33 2.89 -2.28
N PHE A 23 -6.31 3.21 -1.47
CA PHE A 23 -4.91 3.32 -1.89
C PHE A 23 -3.95 2.55 -0.98
N GLU A 24 -2.80 2.15 -1.50
CA GLU A 24 -1.65 1.59 -0.76
C GLU A 24 -0.40 2.41 -1.07
N LEU A 25 0.31 2.85 -0.04
CA LEU A 25 1.62 3.50 -0.16
C LEU A 25 2.68 2.54 0.36
N ARG A 26 3.70 2.24 -0.45
CA ARG A 26 4.78 1.31 -0.10
C ARG A 26 6.09 1.77 -0.71
N LEU A 27 7.19 1.36 -0.07
CA LEU A 27 8.49 1.34 -0.72
C LEU A 27 8.40 0.54 -2.02
N ALA A 28 9.04 1.01 -3.07
CA ALA A 28 9.06 0.36 -4.38
C ALA A 28 10.13 -0.76 -4.45
N ASP A 29 10.18 -1.62 -3.44
CA ASP A 29 11.15 -2.73 -3.26
C ASP A 29 10.67 -4.06 -3.89
N PHE A 30 9.60 -4.03 -4.69
CA PHE A 30 9.08 -5.19 -5.41
C PHE A 30 8.46 -4.76 -6.74
N ASN A 31 8.43 -5.70 -7.70
CA ASN A 31 7.81 -5.48 -9.00
C ASN A 31 6.29 -5.54 -8.87
N LEU A 32 5.60 -4.49 -9.30
CA LEU A 32 4.15 -4.36 -9.32
C LEU A 32 3.75 -3.65 -10.62
N LYS A 33 2.73 -4.14 -11.32
CA LYS A 33 2.23 -3.54 -12.56
C LYS A 33 0.70 -3.40 -12.51
N LYS A 34 0.15 -2.52 -13.35
CA LYS A 34 -1.31 -2.43 -13.56
C LYS A 34 -1.85 -3.80 -13.99
N GLY A 35 -2.96 -4.23 -13.39
CA GLY A 35 -3.56 -5.53 -13.64
C GLY A 35 -3.14 -6.65 -12.70
N ASP A 36 -2.01 -6.52 -11.98
CA ASP A 36 -1.60 -7.48 -10.96
C ASP A 36 -2.57 -7.50 -9.75
N VAL A 37 -2.46 -8.54 -8.92
CA VAL A 37 -3.26 -8.69 -7.70
C VAL A 37 -2.38 -8.58 -6.47
N LEU A 38 -2.70 -7.62 -5.60
CA LEU A 38 -2.13 -7.50 -4.28
C LEU A 38 -3.01 -8.22 -3.26
N VAL A 39 -2.44 -9.23 -2.59
CA VAL A 39 -3.06 -9.97 -1.49
C VAL A 39 -2.54 -9.41 -0.19
N LEU A 40 -3.40 -8.64 0.48
CA LEU A 40 -3.14 -8.05 1.78
C LEU A 40 -3.53 -9.05 2.87
N LYS A 41 -2.53 -9.62 3.54
CA LYS A 41 -2.70 -10.54 4.66
C LYS A 41 -2.62 -9.76 5.96
N GLU A 42 -3.64 -9.86 6.79
CA GLU A 42 -3.63 -9.17 8.06
C GLU A 42 -2.59 -9.79 9.00
N TRP A 43 -1.76 -8.93 9.58
CA TRP A 43 -0.74 -9.27 10.56
C TRP A 43 -1.03 -8.54 11.87
N ASP A 44 -1.20 -9.27 12.96
CA ASP A 44 -1.33 -8.70 14.30
C ASP A 44 0.08 -8.43 14.86
N PRO A 45 0.49 -7.15 15.02
CA PRO A 45 1.80 -6.82 15.54
C PRO A 45 1.96 -7.12 17.04
N LYS A 46 0.86 -7.24 17.81
CA LYS A 46 0.90 -7.58 19.24
C LYS A 46 1.18 -9.07 19.43
N LYS A 47 0.44 -9.91 18.70
CA LYS A 47 0.59 -11.37 18.74
C LYS A 47 1.74 -11.88 17.85
N LYS A 48 2.28 -11.02 16.98
CA LYS A 48 3.33 -11.35 15.99
C LYS A 48 2.93 -12.54 15.10
N GLU A 49 1.67 -12.58 14.69
CA GLU A 49 1.12 -13.66 13.85
C GLU A 49 0.16 -13.14 12.78
N TYR A 50 -0.14 -14.00 11.80
CA TYR A 50 -1.22 -13.73 10.85
C TYR A 50 -2.55 -14.16 11.46
N THR A 51 -3.58 -13.32 11.33
CA THR A 51 -4.93 -13.64 11.83
C THR A 51 -5.72 -14.60 10.93
N GLY A 52 -5.15 -14.98 9.78
CA GLY A 52 -5.83 -15.74 8.72
C GLY A 52 -6.66 -14.88 7.76
N ARG A 53 -6.99 -13.63 8.13
CA ARG A 53 -7.78 -12.73 7.28
C ARG A 53 -6.95 -12.21 6.10
N LYS A 54 -7.58 -12.11 4.91
CA LYS A 54 -6.94 -11.62 3.68
C LYS A 54 -7.91 -10.86 2.79
N ILE A 55 -7.39 -9.87 2.07
CA ILE A 55 -8.12 -9.13 1.04
C ILE A 55 -7.31 -9.16 -0.26
N LYS A 56 -7.98 -9.34 -1.39
CA LYS A 56 -7.39 -9.25 -2.73
C LYS A 56 -7.80 -7.93 -3.37
N LYS A 57 -6.86 -7.17 -3.90
CA LYS A 57 -7.13 -5.95 -4.68
C LYS A 57 -6.38 -6.03 -6.01
N LYS A 58 -7.08 -5.79 -7.11
CA LYS A 58 -6.47 -5.62 -8.44
C LYS A 58 -5.87 -4.21 -8.51
N VAL A 59 -4.64 -4.11 -9.01
CA VAL A 59 -3.95 -2.82 -9.23
C VAL A 59 -4.61 -2.12 -10.41
N LYS A 60 -5.44 -1.12 -10.13
CA LYS A 60 -6.11 -0.30 -11.16
C LYS A 60 -5.26 0.88 -11.61
N TYR A 61 -4.53 1.48 -10.68
CA TYR A 61 -3.63 2.61 -10.88
C TYR A 61 -2.33 2.37 -10.11
N LEU A 62 -1.21 2.79 -10.67
CA LEU A 62 0.11 2.69 -10.04
C LEU A 62 0.90 3.95 -10.37
N LEU A 63 1.27 4.71 -9.33
CA LEU A 63 2.24 5.79 -9.41
C LEU A 63 3.51 5.34 -8.70
N LYS A 64 4.63 5.28 -9.43
CA LYS A 64 5.96 5.05 -8.89
C LYS A 64 6.78 6.30 -9.14
N PHE A 65 7.35 6.86 -8.08
CA PHE A 65 8.23 8.02 -8.16
C PHE A 65 9.36 7.90 -7.14
N LYS A 66 10.49 8.55 -7.41
CA LYS A 66 11.58 8.79 -6.46
C LYS A 66 11.39 10.17 -5.81
N LEU A 67 12.06 10.39 -4.69
CA LEU A 67 11.99 11.65 -3.93
C LEU A 67 12.26 12.89 -4.78
N ASN A 68 13.05 12.80 -5.85
CA ASN A 68 13.45 13.93 -6.65
C ASN A 68 12.87 13.98 -8.07
N ASP A 69 11.89 13.13 -8.42
CA ASP A 69 11.36 13.07 -9.80
C ASP A 69 10.70 14.39 -10.24
N PHE A 70 10.35 15.26 -9.29
CA PHE A 70 9.78 16.58 -9.55
C PHE A 70 10.59 17.72 -8.92
N GLY A 71 11.90 17.54 -8.70
CA GLY A 71 12.77 18.57 -8.12
C GLY A 71 12.47 18.93 -6.66
N GLN A 72 11.68 18.11 -5.96
CA GLN A 72 11.09 18.42 -4.65
C GLN A 72 11.72 17.66 -3.48
N LYS A 73 12.89 17.03 -3.64
CA LYS A 73 13.51 16.18 -2.61
C LYS A 73 13.62 16.90 -1.25
N LYS A 74 14.21 18.11 -1.24
CA LYS A 74 14.40 18.89 -0.01
C LYS A 74 13.07 19.23 0.68
N GLU A 75 12.06 19.59 -0.11
CA GLU A 75 10.74 19.93 0.42
C GLU A 75 9.99 18.70 0.94
N ILE A 76 10.10 17.55 0.28
CA ILE A 76 9.54 16.28 0.78
C ILE A 76 10.22 15.86 2.09
N GLU A 77 11.55 15.95 2.18
CA GLU A 77 12.29 15.62 3.41
C GLU A 77 11.89 16.54 4.57
N LYS A 78 11.57 17.81 4.28
CA LYS A 78 11.14 18.80 5.28
C LYS A 78 9.66 18.71 5.66
N LYS A 79 8.76 18.50 4.69
CA LYS A 79 7.30 18.66 4.84
C LYS A 79 6.50 17.36 4.70
N GLY A 80 7.11 16.30 4.21
CA GLY A 80 6.44 15.04 3.93
C GLY A 80 5.53 15.09 2.70
N LEU A 81 4.55 14.17 2.66
CA LEU A 81 3.62 13.99 1.54
C LEU A 81 2.20 13.78 2.07
N TYR A 82 1.22 14.39 1.41
CA TYR A 82 -0.17 13.98 1.54
C TYR A 82 -0.52 12.89 0.53
N VAL A 83 -1.38 11.96 0.94
CA VAL A 83 -2.10 11.08 0.01
C VAL A 83 -3.59 11.37 0.19
N ILE A 84 -4.14 12.15 -0.73
CA ILE A 84 -5.54 12.61 -0.69
C ILE A 84 -6.37 11.73 -1.60
N GLN A 85 -7.56 11.37 -1.13
CA GLN A 85 -8.52 10.54 -1.85
C GLN A 85 -9.87 11.25 -1.86
N PHE A 86 -10.49 11.38 -3.03
CA PHE A 86 -11.88 11.83 -3.21
C PHE A 86 -12.80 10.63 -3.46
#